data_AF-C1DUQ9-F1
#
_entry.id   AF-C1DUQ9-F1
#
_cell.length_a   1.000
_cell.length_b   1.000
_cell.length_c   1.000
_cell.angle_alpha   90.00
_cell.angle_beta   90.00
_cell.angle_gamma   90.00
#
_symmetry.space_group_name_H-M   'P 1'
#
loop_
_entity.id
_entity.type
_entity.pdbx_description
1 polymer ?
#
loop_
_entity_poly.entity_id
_entity_poly.type
_entity_poly.pdbx_seq_one_letter_code
_entity_poly.pdbx_strand_id
1 'polypeptide(L)' 'MFYLKEEKGIEIEGELLIPEEKKRVKIILTKEIEEEIKRAIVNITEILKLPKPPKPEKIQ' A
#
# COMPACT_ATOMS: atom_id res chain seq x y z
N MET A 1 -6.73 -3.13 -5.15
CA MET A 1 -7.10 -1.99 -6.01
C MET A 1 -5.93 -1.51 -6.85
N PHE A 2 -4.79 -1.13 -6.26
CA PHE A 2 -3.61 -0.64 -7.00
C PHE A 2 -3.20 -1.48 -8.22
N TYR A 3 -2.99 -2.79 -8.05
CA TYR A 3 -2.65 -3.70 -9.16
C TYR A 3 -3.69 -3.69 -10.29
N LEU A 4 -4.99 -3.62 -9.97
CA LEU A 4 -6.05 -3.62 -10.98
C LEU A 4 -6.07 -2.32 -11.78
N LYS A 5 -5.73 -1.19 -11.13
CA LYS A 5 -5.60 0.09 -11.81
C LYS A 5 -4.37 0.11 -12.71
N GLU A 6 -3.18 -0.20 -12.18
CA GLU A 6 -1.92 -0.07 -12.93
C GLU A 6 -1.78 -1.12 -14.04
N GLU A 7 -2.10 -2.39 -13.77
CA GLU A 7 -1.83 -3.47 -14.73
C GLU A 7 -3.01 -3.80 -15.64
N LYS A 8 -4.23 -3.48 -15.20
CA LYS A 8 -5.46 -3.77 -15.95
C LYS A 8 -6.23 -2.53 -16.40
N GLY A 9 -5.83 -1.34 -15.97
CA GLY A 9 -6.51 -0.07 -16.30
C GLY A 9 -7.92 0.04 -15.69
N ILE A 10 -8.23 -0.73 -14.65
CA ILE A 10 -9.57 -0.76 -14.04
C ILE A 10 -9.56 0.09 -12.77
N GLU A 11 -10.31 1.19 -12.79
CA GLU A 11 -10.58 2.00 -11.61
C GLU A 11 -11.71 1.40 -10.78
N ILE A 12 -11.43 1.11 -9.52
CA ILE A 12 -12.39 0.52 -8.59
C ILE A 12 -12.31 1.21 -7.22
N GLU A 13 -13.45 1.25 -6.55
CA GLU A 13 -13.56 1.60 -5.14
C GLU A 13 -13.98 0.36 -4.35
N GLY A 14 -13.50 0.23 -3.11
CA GLY A 14 -13.82 -0.88 -2.22
C GLY A 14 -14.63 -0.44 -1.00
N GLU A 15 -15.24 -1.40 -0.32
CA GLU A 15 -15.80 -1.20 1.01
C GLU A 15 -15.23 -2.24 1.98
N LEU A 16 -14.86 -1.79 3.17
CA LEU A 16 -14.47 -2.66 4.28
C LEU A 16 -15.60 -2.67 5.30
N LEU A 17 -16.20 -3.84 5.51
CA LEU A 17 -17.16 -4.07 6.57
C LEU A 17 -16.41 -4.54 7.82
N ILE A 18 -16.64 -3.85 8.94
CA ILE A 18 -16.16 -4.24 10.26
C ILE A 18 -17.38 -4.68 11.07
N PRO A 19 -17.67 -6.01 11.16
CA PRO A 19 -18.93 -6.51 11.72
C PRO A 19 -19.13 -6.16 13.19
N GLU A 20 -18.07 -6.27 14.01
CA GLU A 20 -18.12 -6.01 15.45
C GLU A 20 -18.52 -4.56 15.76
N GLU A 21 -18.04 -3.61 14.96
CA GLU A 21 -18.35 -2.19 15.09
C GLU A 21 -19.59 -1.76 14.30
N LYS A 22 -20.19 -2.67 13.51
CA LYS A 22 -21.24 -2.38 12.51
C LYS A 22 -20.87 -1.20 11.59
N LYS A 23 -19.59 -1.03 11.29
CA LYS A 23 -19.06 0.06 10.47
C LYS A 23 -18.79 -0.41 9.04
N ARG A 24 -19.08 0.47 8.08
CA ARG A 24 -18.64 0.35 6.69
C ARG A 24 -17.70 1.50 6.38
N VAL A 25 -16.49 1.16 5.95
CA VAL A 25 -15.48 2.14 5.57
C VAL A 25 -15.27 2.06 4.06
N LYS A 26 -15.47 3.18 3.37
CA LYS A 26 -15.17 3.27 1.94
C LYS A 26 -13.65 3.33 1.77
N ILE A 27 -13.10 2.44 0.97
CA ILE A 27 -11.68 2.40 0.64
C ILE A 27 -11.53 2.93 -0.79
N ILE A 28 -10.83 4.05 -0.92
CA ILE A 28 -10.57 4.70 -2.21
C ILE A 28 -9.06 4.72 -2.41
N LEU A 29 -8.62 4.34 -3.61
CA LEU A 29 -7.24 4.52 -4.02
C LEU A 29 -7.05 6.00 -4.42
N THR A 30 -6.62 6.82 -3.47
CA THR A 30 -6.35 8.24 -3.73
C THR A 30 -4.97 8.42 -4.37
N LYS A 31 -4.73 9.57 -5.01
CA LYS A 31 -3.43 9.89 -5.60
C LYS A 31 -2.29 9.81 -4.58
N GLU A 32 -2.51 10.28 -3.36
CA GLU A 32 -1.51 10.24 -2.28
C GLU A 32 -1.13 8.80 -1.90
N ILE A 33 -2.12 7.92 -1.77
CA ILE A 33 -1.89 6.50 -1.48
C ILE A 33 -1.20 5.81 -2.67
N GLU A 34 -1.54 6.16 -3.91
CA GLU A 34 -0.84 5.62 -5.10
C GLU A 34 0.63 5.99 -5.12
N GLU A 35 0.96 7.24 -4.82
CA GLU A 35 2.34 7.69 -4.74
C GLU A 35 3.08 7.01 -3.59
N GLU A 36 2.42 6.80 -2.44
CA GLU A 36 3.00 6.06 -1.32
C GLU A 36 3.33 4.62 -1.68
N ILE A 37 2.41 3.91 -2.36
CA ILE A 37 2.65 2.54 -2.84
C ILE A 37 3.82 2.53 -3.82
N LYS A 38 3.89 3.48 -4.75
CA LYS A 38 5.03 3.60 -5.70
C LYS A 38 6.35 3.81 -4.96
N ARG A 39 6.39 4.72 -3.99
CA ARG A 39 7.57 4.94 -3.13
C ARG A 39 7.96 3.67 -2.37
N ALA A 40 6.99 2.96 -1.78
CA ALA A 40 7.24 1.72 -1.08
C ALA A 40 7.86 0.64 -1.98
N ILE A 41 7.37 0.48 -3.21
CA ILE A 41 7.93 -0.46 -4.19
C ILE A 41 9.39 -0.12 -4.52
N VAL A 42 9.70 1.16 -4.74
CA VAL A 42 11.08 1.62 -4.96
C VAL A 42 11.95 1.30 -3.75
N ASN A 43 11.52 1.68 -2.54
CA ASN A 43 12.27 1.44 -1.31
C ASN A 43 12.55 -0.05 -1.08
N ILE A 44 11.57 -0.93 -1.29
CA ILE A 44 11.75 -2.38 -1.19
C ILE A 44 12.83 -2.84 -2.19
N THR A 45 12.77 -2.34 -3.43
CA THR A 45 13.74 -2.69 -4.47
C THR A 45 15.15 -2.20 -4.14
N GLU A 46 15.28 -1.04 -3.48
CA GLU A 46 16.56 -0.54 -2.99
C GLU A 46 17.11 -1.39 -1.84
N ILE A 47 16.25 -1.78 -0.88
CA ILE A 47 16.62 -2.66 0.23
C ILE A 47 17.14 -4.01 -0.29
N LEU A 48 16.50 -4.58 -1.33
CA LEU A 48 16.93 -5.85 -1.93
C LEU A 48 18.32 -5.76 -2.59
N LYS A 49 18.76 -4.58 -3.01
CA LYS A 49 20.10 -4.36 -3.59
C LYS A 49 21.20 -4.25 -2.53
N LEU A 50 20.84 -4.10 -1.26
CA LEU A 50 21.83 -3.99 -0.19
C LEU A 50 22.54 -5.33 0.00
N PRO A 51 23.88 -5.34 0.18
CA PRO A 51 24.63 -6.57 0.41
C PRO A 51 24.26 -7.28 1.72
N LYS A 52 23.52 -6.59 2.60
CA LYS A 52 23.08 -7.06 3.91
C LYS A 52 21.83 -6.28 4.31
N PRO A 53 20.91 -6.89 5.08
CA PRO A 53 19.66 -6.24 5.46
C PRO A 53 19.93 -4.94 6.25
N PRO A 54 19.01 -3.96 6.16
CA PRO A 54 19.10 -2.74 6.96
C PRO A 54 19.12 -3.08 8.45
N LYS A 55 19.80 -2.24 9.24
CA LYS A 55 19.86 -2.44 10.70
C LYS A 55 18.47 -2.29 11.30
N PRO A 56 18.09 -3.11 12.29
CA PRO A 56 16.82 -2.94 12.97
C PRO A 56 16.81 -1.59 13.69
N GLU A 57 15.78 -0.80 13.43
CA GLU A 57 15.51 0.41 14.19
C GLU A 57 14.79 0.04 15.49
N LYS A 58 15.29 0.52 16.62
CA LYS A 58 14.53 0.46 17.88
C LYS A 58 13.51 1.59 17.86
N ILE A 59 12.23 1.24 17.92
CA ILE A 59 11.16 2.20 18.21
C ILE A 59 11.28 2.52 19.70
N GLN A 60 11.47 3.81 20.03
CA GLN A 60 11.75 4.30 21.39
C GLN A 60 10.46 4.61 22.16
#